data_AF-A0A936TL64-F1
#
_entry.id   AF-A0A936TL64-F1
#
_cell.length_a   1.000
_cell.length_b   1.000
_cell.length_c   1.000
_cell.angle_alpha   90.00
_cell.angle_beta   90.00
_cell.angle_gamma   90.00
#
_symmetry.space_group_name_H-M   'P 1'
#
loop_
_entity.id
_entity.type
_entity.pdbx_description
1 polymer ?
#
loop_
_entity_poly.entity_id
_entity_poly.type
_entity_poly.pdbx_seq_one_letter_code
_entity_poly.pdbx_strand_id
1 'polypeptide(L)' 'MNDFFTMMERLQGMLDSDDVEVVTNDGASVRGKIDNLRSTQPFSKPAVKILSANGKITKVLFADIRDIIDHKKS' A
#
# COMPACT_ATOMS: atom_id res chain seq x y z
N MET A 1 16.54 2.85 -9.11
CA MET A 1 16.92 2.57 -7.69
C MET A 1 16.18 3.48 -6.70
N ASN A 2 15.35 4.45 -7.15
CA ASN A 2 14.59 5.36 -6.28
C ASN A 2 13.18 4.87 -5.89
N ASP A 3 12.59 3.88 -6.58
CA ASP A 3 11.15 3.60 -6.41
C ASP A 3 10.79 2.96 -5.05
N PHE A 4 11.68 2.17 -4.45
CA PHE A 4 11.38 1.52 -3.17
C PHE A 4 11.26 2.51 -2.01
N PHE A 5 12.26 3.38 -1.82
CA PHE A 5 12.28 4.32 -0.70
C PHE A 5 11.18 5.37 -0.83
N THR A 6 10.98 5.91 -2.03
CA THR A 6 9.88 6.86 -2.30
C THR A 6 8.51 6.22 -2.07
N MET A 7 8.32 4.95 -2.44
CA MET A 7 7.09 4.21 -2.15
C MET A 7 6.88 4.00 -0.65
N MET A 8 7.94 3.62 0.08
CA MET A 8 7.91 3.49 1.54
C MET A 8 7.51 4.80 2.21
N GLU A 9 8.14 5.92 1.83
CA GLU A 9 7.84 7.24 2.39
C GLU A 9 6.40 7.67 2.10
N ARG A 10 5.93 7.50 0.86
CA ARG A 10 4.54 7.81 0.47
C ARG A 10 3.54 7.02 1.31
N LEU A 11 3.77 5.71 1.48
CA LEU A 11 2.92 4.84 2.29
C LEU A 11 2.99 5.15 3.79
N GLN A 12 4.18 5.49 4.31
CA GLN A 12 4.33 5.91 5.71
C GLN A 12 3.53 7.18 6.01
N GLY A 13 3.52 8.15 5.09
CA GLY A 13 2.71 9.36 5.20
C GLY A 13 1.19 9.15 5.14
N MET A 14 0.75 7.93 4.87
CA MET A 14 -0.67 7.53 4.76
C MET A 14 -1.09 6.52 5.85
N LEU A 15 -0.23 6.17 6.81
CA LEU A 15 -0.55 5.19 7.87
C LEU A 15 -1.78 5.56 8.72
N ASP A 16 -2.02 6.86 8.88
CA ASP A 16 -3.16 7.39 9.62
C ASP A 16 -4.41 7.58 8.76
N SER A 17 -4.31 7.44 7.42
CA SER A 17 -5.47 7.49 6.53
C SER A 17 -6.23 6.16 6.58
N ASP A 18 -7.55 6.25 6.74
CA ASP A 18 -8.47 5.11 6.70
C ASP A 18 -9.04 4.86 5.29
N ASP A 19 -8.71 5.71 4.33
CA ASP A 19 -9.28 5.71 2.98
C ASP A 19 -8.21 5.81 1.88
N VAL A 20 -7.36 4.79 1.83
CA VAL A 20 -6.28 4.65 0.85
C VAL A 20 -6.69 3.66 -0.23
N GLU A 21 -6.49 4.03 -1.49
CA GLU A 21 -6.65 3.14 -2.64
C GLU A 21 -5.28 2.80 -3.25
N VAL A 22 -4.99 1.52 -3.38
CA VAL A 22 -3.81 1.00 -4.07
C VAL A 22 -4.26 0.44 -5.41
N VAL A 23 -3.73 0.99 -6.49
CA VAL A 23 -4.00 0.52 -7.86
C VAL A 23 -2.82 -0.30 -8.35
N THR A 24 -3.07 -1.50 -8.85
CA THR A 24 -2.03 -2.42 -9.32
C THR A 24 -1.78 -2.29 -10.81
N ASN A 25 -0.63 -2.83 -11.26
CA ASN A 25 -0.21 -2.78 -12.67
C ASN A 25 -1.17 -3.51 -13.62
N ASP A 26 -1.90 -4.52 -13.14
CA ASP A 26 -2.92 -5.25 -13.88
C ASP A 26 -4.29 -4.52 -13.90
N GLY A 27 -4.38 -3.35 -13.27
CA GLY A 27 -5.59 -2.53 -13.24
C GLY A 27 -6.57 -2.87 -12.11
N ALA A 28 -6.27 -3.84 -11.25
CA ALA A 28 -7.05 -4.04 -10.04
C ALA A 28 -6.85 -2.89 -9.05
N SER A 29 -7.81 -2.69 -8.13
CA SER A 29 -7.63 -1.78 -7.02
C SER A 29 -8.11 -2.37 -5.70
N VAL A 30 -7.41 -1.99 -4.63
CA VAL A 30 -7.70 -2.41 -3.26
C VAL A 30 -7.80 -1.14 -2.42
N ARG A 31 -8.93 -0.95 -1.76
CA ARG A 31 -9.22 0.24 -0.96
C ARG A 31 -9.46 -0.10 0.51
N GLY A 32 -8.95 0.76 1.39
CA GLY A 32 -9.11 0.67 2.83
C GLY A 32 -7.98 1.34 3.61
N LYS A 33 -7.80 0.92 4.87
CA LYS A 33 -6.74 1.44 5.75
C LYS A 33 -5.45 0.66 5.55
N ILE A 34 -4.29 1.32 5.67
CA ILE A 34 -3.01 0.60 5.77
C ILE A 34 -2.93 -0.12 7.13
N ASP A 35 -2.89 -1.45 7.09
CA ASP A 35 -2.72 -2.32 8.27
C ASP A 35 -1.25 -2.40 8.67
N ASN A 36 -0.37 -2.63 7.69
CA ASN A 36 1.06 -2.82 7.95
C ASN A 36 1.92 -2.62 6.69
N LEU A 37 3.16 -2.17 6.89
CA LEU A 37 4.23 -2.12 5.89
C LEU A 37 5.29 -3.16 6.25
N ARG A 38 5.43 -4.22 5.45
CA ARG A 38 6.54 -5.17 5.62
C ARG A 38 7.70 -4.76 4.71
N SER A 39 8.76 -4.22 5.32
CA SER A 39 9.96 -3.75 4.61
C SER A 39 11.25 -4.51 4.94
N THR A 40 11.31 -5.32 6.02
CA THR A 40 12.61 -5.66 6.63
C THR A 40 12.87 -7.12 7.00
N GLN A 41 12.07 -8.09 6.51
CA GLN A 41 12.46 -9.50 6.69
C GLN A 41 13.43 -9.94 5.57
N PRO A 42 14.58 -10.57 5.91
CA PRO A 42 15.46 -11.17 4.92
C PRO A 42 14.66 -12.08 3.97
N PHE A 43 14.91 -11.95 2.66
CA PHE A 43 14.27 -12.74 1.60
C PHE A 43 12.77 -12.51 1.39
N SER A 44 12.16 -11.49 2.02
CA SER A 44 10.77 -11.12 1.75
C SER A 44 10.67 -9.97 0.73
N LYS A 45 9.77 -10.11 -0.24
CA LYS A 45 9.43 -8.99 -1.13
C LYS A 45 8.64 -7.94 -0.34
N PRO A 46 8.99 -6.64 -0.46
CA PRO A 46 8.29 -5.59 0.24
C PRO A 46 6.84 -5.49 -0.20
N ALA A 47 5.96 -5.25 0.76
CA ALA A 47 4.52 -5.27 0.54
C ALA A 47 3.77 -4.37 1.53
N VAL A 48 2.64 -3.84 1.08
CA VAL A 48 1.64 -3.17 1.91
C VAL A 48 0.50 -4.13 2.17
N LYS A 49 -0.06 -4.08 3.39
CA LYS A 49 -1.32 -4.73 3.71
C LYS A 49 -2.40 -3.68 3.86
N ILE A 50 -3.50 -3.87 3.15
CA ILE A 50 -4.68 -3.02 3.21
C ILE A 50 -5.80 -3.78 3.91
N LEU A 51 -6.35 -3.18 4.96
CA LEU A 51 -7.57 -3.62 5.62
C LEU A 51 -8.77 -2.96 4.94
N SER A 52 -9.52 -3.72 4.16
CA SER A 52 -10.74 -3.25 3.51
C SER A 52 -11.90 -3.10 4.51
N ALA A 53 -12.92 -2.33 4.13
CA ALA A 53 -14.09 -2.05 4.98
C ALA A 53 -14.88 -3.30 5.43
N ASN A 54 -14.74 -4.41 4.70
CA ASN A 54 -15.32 -5.71 5.06
C ASN A 54 -14.46 -6.54 6.04
N GLY A 55 -13.38 -5.96 6.58
CA GLY A 55 -12.46 -6.64 7.49
C GLY A 55 -11.43 -7.54 6.81
N LYS A 56 -11.41 -7.64 5.48
CA LYS A 56 -10.43 -8.46 4.74
C LYS A 56 -9.08 -7.73 4.67
N ILE A 57 -8.01 -8.44 5.02
CA ILE A 57 -6.64 -7.98 4.79
C ILE A 57 -6.15 -8.48 3.43
N THR A 58 -5.75 -7.56 2.56
CA THR A 58 -5.17 -7.85 1.26
C THR A 58 -3.71 -7.39 1.23
N LYS A 59 -2.80 -8.29 0.84
CA LYS A 59 -1.37 -7.98 0.68
C LYS A 59 -1.09 -7.61 -0.78
N VAL A 60 -0.45 -6.47 -1.01
CA VAL A 60 -0.01 -6.01 -2.33
C VAL A 60 1.51 -5.83 -2.32
N LEU A 61 2.21 -6.46 -3.26
CA LEU A 61 3.66 -6.28 -3.38
C LEU A 61 3.95 -4.89 -3.95
N PHE A 62 5.02 -4.26 -3.51
CA PHE A 62 5.39 -2.94 -4.02
C PHE A 62 5.65 -2.93 -5.52
N ALA A 63 6.22 -4.03 -6.04
CA ALA A 63 6.47 -4.21 -7.46
C ALA A 63 5.18 -4.25 -8.31
N ASP A 64 4.03 -4.54 -7.69
CA ASP A 64 2.75 -4.63 -8.37
C ASP A 64 1.96 -3.32 -8.25
N ILE A 65 2.41 -2.35 -7.45
CA ILE A 65 1.73 -1.06 -7.25
C ILE A 65 2.05 -0.15 -8.43
N ARG A 66 0.99 0.33 -9.07
CA ARG A 66 1.04 1.37 -10.09
C ARG A 66 0.85 2.76 -9.49
N ASP A 67 -0.13 2.92 -8.61
CA ASP A 67 -0.43 4.20 -7.96
C ASP A 67 -1.10 4.01 -6.59
N ILE A 68 -1.06 5.07 -5.77
CA ILE A 68 -1.65 5.13 -4.43
C ILE A 68 -2.38 6.46 -4.24
N ILE A 69 -3.66 6.40 -3.92
CA ILE A 69 -4.51 7.58 -3.76
C ILE A 69 -4.96 7.65 -2.30
N ASP A 70 -4.76 8.80 -1.65
CA ASP A 70 -5.33 9.10 -0.34
C ASP A 70 -6.58 9.97 -0.55
N HIS A 71 -7.75 9.37 -0.40
CA HIS A 71 -9.03 10.04 -0.63
C HIS A 71 -9.38 11.04 0.48
N LYS A 72 -8.63 11.09 1.59
CA LYS A 72 -8.81 12.10 2.66
C LYS A 72 -8.06 13.41 2.42
N LYS A 73 -7.01 13.39 1.61
CA LYS A 73 -6.15 14.55 1.33
C LYS A 73 -6.38 15.14 -0.08
N SER A 74 -7.37 14.63 -0.82
CA SER A 74 -7.81 15.18 -2.11
C SER A 74 -8.79 16.33 -1.95
#